data_AF-A0A954PBB1-F1
#
_entry.id   AF-A0A954PBB1-F1
#
_cell.length_a   1.000
_cell.length_b   1.000
_cell.length_c   1.000
_cell.angle_alpha   90.00
_cell.angle_beta   90.00
_cell.angle_gamma   90.00
#
_symmetry.space_group_name_H-M   'P 1'
#
loop_
_entity.id
_entity.type
_entity.pdbx_description
1 polymer ?
#
loop_
_entity_poly.entity_id
_entity_poly.type
_entity_poly.pdbx_seq_one_letter_code
_entity_poly.pdbx_strand_id
1 'polypeptide(L)'
;MGQRTYPFGYCTNVHAGTSLDQAKANLLEHAAAVRSQVIPDGQLPVGLWLAENAADALLDAQLLDEFRIWLDEHRFSCYTFNGFPQGDFHQPVVKHKVYEPTWACDSRARYTMCLAEILDVLLPDGTAGSISTLPLGWPHAPWHAENFKACADNLLDVAKYLDRLAQASGRQIVLAIEPEPGCVLNTAMEVVEFFEHYLFAGPDGGLAREYLSVCHDICHSGVMFESQVSALELYRHHGIRVGKVQVSSAVHVPWDECLSDAAQQAAVLGQLKLFNEPKYLHQTTRANHEGNLDKLAVDLSQALEQWVSDQQRPETAWRIHFHIPIFVKSMKSLLTTQRDITDATRYLEANREATVGASQWFTGHYEVETYAWPVLPPELAVNTLADGIARELQYFQSVLQVARSDTPAH
;
A
#
# COMPACT_ATOMS: atom_id res chain seq x y z
N MET A 1 20.44 8.80 26.24
CA MET A 1 20.19 9.37 24.91
C MET A 1 19.29 8.39 24.19
N GLY A 2 18.06 8.78 23.82
CA GLY A 2 17.14 7.89 23.11
C GLY A 2 17.78 7.41 21.79
N GLN A 3 17.54 6.15 21.42
CA GLN A 3 17.99 5.66 20.12
C GLN A 3 17.32 6.48 19.01
N ARG A 4 18.09 6.88 18.01
CA ARG A 4 17.57 7.61 16.84
C ARG A 4 16.75 6.65 15.99
N THR A 5 15.53 7.03 15.59
CA THR A 5 14.68 6.22 14.71
C THR A 5 14.64 6.85 13.32
N TYR A 6 14.65 6.02 12.26
CA TYR A 6 14.45 6.50 10.89
C TYR A 6 13.00 7.01 10.73
N PRO A 7 12.70 8.01 9.87
CA PRO A 7 11.39 8.66 9.86
C PRO A 7 10.21 7.80 9.35
N PHE A 8 10.47 6.69 8.67
CA PHE A 8 9.47 5.80 8.07
C PHE A 8 10.10 4.42 7.81
N GLY A 9 9.31 3.45 7.36
CA GLY A 9 9.78 2.09 7.10
C GLY A 9 9.51 1.62 5.68
N TYR A 10 9.77 0.32 5.46
CA TYR A 10 9.33 -0.40 4.27
C TYR A 10 8.43 -1.57 4.68
N CYS A 11 7.60 -2.03 3.75
CA CYS A 11 6.71 -3.16 3.93
C CYS A 11 7.49 -4.48 3.84
N THR A 12 7.42 -5.32 4.86
CA THR A 12 8.10 -6.64 4.83
C THR A 12 7.36 -7.67 3.99
N ASN A 13 6.23 -7.32 3.36
CA ASN A 13 5.48 -8.20 2.45
C ASN A 13 6.32 -8.70 1.26
N VAL A 14 7.39 -7.97 0.91
CA VAL A 14 8.42 -8.40 -0.07
C VAL A 14 9.18 -9.67 0.36
N HIS A 15 9.17 -10.02 1.65
CA HIS A 15 9.76 -11.24 2.20
C HIS A 15 8.67 -12.17 2.74
N ALA A 16 8.95 -13.47 2.78
CA ALA A 16 7.99 -14.45 3.28
C ALA A 16 7.78 -14.33 4.81
N GLY A 17 6.53 -14.36 5.24
CA GLY A 17 6.09 -14.23 6.63
C GLY A 17 5.08 -15.31 7.00
N THR A 18 5.25 -16.53 6.45
CA THR A 18 4.27 -17.62 6.63
C THR A 18 4.34 -18.27 8.02
N SER A 19 5.47 -18.10 8.72
CA SER A 19 5.66 -18.43 10.13
C SER A 19 6.45 -17.32 10.84
N LEU A 20 6.34 -17.24 12.16
CA LEU A 20 7.07 -16.26 12.97
C LEU A 20 8.60 -16.40 12.83
N ASP A 21 9.10 -17.64 12.81
CA ASP A 21 10.55 -17.90 12.64
C ASP A 21 11.04 -17.46 11.27
N GLN A 22 10.23 -17.67 10.21
CA GLN A 22 10.58 -17.20 8.88
C GLN A 22 10.57 -15.67 8.80
N ALA A 23 9.58 -15.01 9.41
CA ALA A 23 9.52 -13.56 9.50
C ALA A 23 10.76 -12.99 10.23
N LYS A 24 11.13 -13.57 11.38
CA LYS A 24 12.34 -13.21 12.13
C LYS A 24 13.61 -13.41 11.29
N ALA A 25 13.75 -14.55 10.62
CA ALA A 25 14.91 -14.83 9.77
C ALA A 25 15.05 -13.82 8.62
N ASN A 26 13.95 -13.49 7.95
CA ASN A 26 13.94 -12.51 6.86
C ASN A 26 14.26 -11.08 7.33
N LEU A 27 13.78 -10.69 8.53
CA LEU A 27 14.18 -9.43 9.15
C LEU A 27 15.68 -9.37 9.44
N LEU A 28 16.28 -10.46 9.94
CA LEU A 28 17.72 -10.53 10.19
C LEU A 28 18.54 -10.49 8.90
N GLU A 29 18.07 -11.16 7.85
CA GLU A 29 18.79 -11.21 6.58
C GLU A 29 18.70 -9.88 5.82
N HIS A 30 17.48 -9.36 5.66
CA HIS A 30 17.23 -8.23 4.78
C HIS A 30 17.12 -6.91 5.54
N ALA A 31 16.23 -6.82 6.54
CA ALA A 31 15.99 -5.57 7.26
C ALA A 31 17.22 -5.11 8.06
N ALA A 32 18.01 -6.02 8.63
CA ALA A 32 19.24 -5.67 9.34
C ALA A 32 20.30 -5.10 8.37
N ALA A 33 20.38 -5.63 7.15
CA ALA A 33 21.25 -5.12 6.11
C ALA A 33 20.80 -3.71 5.65
N VAL A 34 19.50 -3.51 5.44
CA VAL A 34 18.92 -2.18 5.13
C VAL A 34 19.24 -1.18 6.26
N ARG A 35 18.97 -1.55 7.52
CA ARG A 35 19.24 -0.71 8.70
C ARG A 35 20.70 -0.27 8.74
N SER A 36 21.62 -1.20 8.48
CA SER A 36 23.06 -0.93 8.49
C SER A 36 23.51 0.05 7.40
N GLN A 37 22.70 0.27 6.35
CA GLN A 37 22.98 1.25 5.31
C GLN A 37 22.33 2.62 5.59
N VAL A 38 21.12 2.65 6.15
CA VAL A 38 20.34 3.90 6.29
C VAL A 38 20.39 4.50 7.69
N ILE A 39 20.56 3.66 8.73
CA ILE A 39 20.60 4.09 10.13
C ILE A 39 21.43 3.11 11.01
N PRO A 40 22.76 3.01 10.83
CA PRO A 40 23.59 1.99 11.47
C PRO A 40 23.44 1.90 13.00
N ASP A 41 23.35 3.06 13.65
CA ASP A 41 23.31 3.19 15.12
C ASP A 41 21.90 3.42 15.67
N GLY A 42 20.86 3.31 14.85
CA GLY A 42 19.48 3.61 15.23
C GLY A 42 18.51 2.46 15.03
N GLN A 43 17.22 2.78 15.17
CA GLN A 43 16.12 1.85 14.91
C GLN A 43 15.55 2.07 13.50
N LEU A 44 15.31 0.96 12.80
CA LEU A 44 14.61 0.96 11.52
C LEU A 44 13.13 0.65 11.76
N PRO A 45 12.21 1.57 11.42
CA PRO A 45 10.80 1.24 11.36
C PRO A 45 10.56 0.21 10.27
N VAL A 46 9.71 -0.78 10.56
CA VAL A 46 9.28 -1.81 9.61
C VAL A 46 7.76 -1.93 9.65
N GLY A 47 7.17 -2.08 8.47
CA GLY A 47 5.78 -2.46 8.34
C GLY A 47 5.68 -3.95 8.21
N LEU A 48 5.15 -4.63 9.23
CA LEU A 48 5.15 -6.09 9.24
C LEU A 48 4.01 -6.65 8.38
N TRP A 49 4.29 -7.76 7.71
CA TRP A 49 3.27 -8.64 7.15
C TRP A 49 3.45 -10.02 7.78
N LEU A 50 2.36 -10.57 8.31
CA LEU A 50 2.30 -11.92 8.91
C LEU A 50 1.08 -12.62 8.36
N ALA A 51 1.26 -13.82 7.79
CA ALA A 51 0.13 -14.67 7.45
C ALA A 51 -0.67 -15.05 8.70
N GLU A 52 -1.95 -15.38 8.55
CA GLU A 52 -2.86 -15.71 9.66
C GLU A 52 -2.25 -16.68 10.68
N ASN A 53 -1.66 -17.79 10.22
CA ASN A 53 -1.03 -18.77 11.12
C ASN A 53 0.14 -18.19 11.94
N ALA A 54 0.89 -17.24 11.39
CA ALA A 54 2.00 -16.59 12.09
C ALA A 54 1.48 -15.55 13.10
N ALA A 55 0.40 -14.83 12.75
CA ALA A 55 -0.28 -13.91 13.66
C ALA A 55 -0.93 -14.66 14.83
N ASP A 56 -1.63 -15.77 14.57
CA ASP A 56 -2.29 -16.59 15.60
C ASP A 56 -1.29 -17.14 16.62
N ALA A 57 -0.05 -17.46 16.19
CA ALA A 57 1.01 -17.89 17.11
C ALA A 57 1.41 -16.80 18.13
N LEU A 58 1.21 -15.52 17.78
CA LEU A 58 1.48 -14.37 18.65
C LEU A 58 0.29 -13.99 19.55
N LEU A 59 -0.83 -14.73 19.52
CA LEU A 59 -1.88 -14.59 20.53
C LEU A 59 -1.45 -15.15 21.90
N ASP A 60 -0.38 -15.95 21.95
CA ASP A 60 0.29 -16.29 23.19
C ASP A 60 1.04 -15.06 23.72
N ALA A 61 0.61 -14.53 24.87
CA ALA A 61 1.16 -13.32 25.46
C ALA A 61 2.65 -13.42 25.79
N GLN A 62 3.17 -14.60 26.12
CA GLN A 62 4.59 -14.79 26.37
C GLN A 62 5.37 -14.71 25.05
N LEU A 63 4.90 -15.39 24.00
CA LEU A 63 5.54 -15.33 22.68
C LEU A 63 5.51 -13.91 22.08
N LEU A 64 4.44 -13.16 22.31
CA LEU A 64 4.33 -11.77 21.86
C LEU A 64 5.31 -10.85 22.58
N ASP A 65 5.46 -10.99 23.90
CA ASP A 65 6.45 -10.21 24.66
C ASP A 65 7.88 -10.59 24.25
N GLU A 66 8.15 -11.88 24.05
CA GLU A 66 9.43 -12.35 23.51
C GLU A 66 9.70 -11.78 22.11
N PHE A 67 8.67 -11.67 21.26
CA PHE A 67 8.81 -11.05 19.94
C PHE A 67 9.05 -9.54 20.01
N ARG A 68 8.37 -8.84 20.91
CA ARG A 68 8.58 -7.40 21.18
C ARG A 68 10.03 -7.15 21.63
N ILE A 69 10.51 -7.89 22.62
CA ILE A 69 11.89 -7.83 23.11
C ILE A 69 12.87 -8.12 21.98
N TRP A 70 12.58 -9.14 21.17
CA TRP A 70 13.43 -9.51 20.04
C TRP A 70 13.52 -8.38 18.99
N LEU A 71 12.43 -7.67 18.68
CA LEU A 71 12.45 -6.50 17.80
C LEU A 71 13.34 -5.38 18.37
N ASP A 72 13.21 -5.10 19.67
CA ASP A 72 14.02 -4.10 20.37
C ASP A 72 15.52 -4.43 20.35
N GLU A 73 15.88 -5.69 20.65
CA GLU A 73 17.26 -6.20 20.61
C GLU A 73 17.88 -6.04 19.22
N HIS A 74 17.08 -6.24 18.18
CA HIS A 74 17.48 -6.10 16.79
C HIS A 74 17.15 -4.72 16.20
N ARG A 75 16.83 -3.73 17.05
CA ARG A 75 16.62 -2.33 16.65
C ARG A 75 15.62 -2.17 15.49
N PHE A 76 14.55 -2.93 15.53
CA PHE A 76 13.40 -2.78 14.64
C PHE A 76 12.23 -2.18 15.42
N SER A 77 11.48 -1.29 14.79
CA SER A 77 10.28 -0.69 15.38
C SER A 77 9.09 -0.99 14.48
N CYS A 78 8.13 -1.76 14.98
CA CYS A 78 6.88 -2.00 14.27
C CYS A 78 5.90 -0.86 14.59
N TYR A 79 5.46 -0.14 13.56
CA TYR A 79 4.49 0.96 13.69
C TYR A 79 3.24 0.72 12.83
N THR A 80 3.29 -0.28 11.95
CA THR A 80 2.19 -0.62 11.06
C THR A 80 2.25 -2.08 10.67
N PHE A 81 1.08 -2.63 10.33
CA PHE A 81 0.97 -3.88 9.58
C PHE A 81 0.49 -3.62 8.15
N ASN A 82 0.90 -4.48 7.23
CA ASN A 82 0.11 -4.80 6.05
C ASN A 82 -0.74 -6.03 6.38
N GLY A 83 -2.05 -5.86 6.47
CA GLY A 83 -3.04 -6.92 6.73
C GLY A 83 -3.54 -7.60 5.45
N PHE A 84 -2.81 -7.45 4.34
CA PHE A 84 -3.12 -8.08 3.07
C PHE A 84 -1.84 -8.63 2.41
N PRO A 85 -1.86 -9.88 1.92
CA PRO A 85 -2.93 -10.89 2.04
C PRO A 85 -3.05 -11.50 3.45
N GLN A 86 -4.19 -12.14 3.74
CA GLN A 86 -4.36 -12.90 5.00
C GLN A 86 -3.67 -14.27 4.94
N GLY A 87 -3.76 -14.94 3.79
CA GLY A 87 -3.09 -16.21 3.52
C GLY A 87 -1.68 -16.02 2.96
N ASP A 88 -1.06 -17.12 2.53
CA ASP A 88 0.31 -17.10 1.99
C ASP A 88 0.43 -16.34 0.66
N PHE A 89 1.11 -15.19 0.69
CA PHE A 89 1.40 -14.33 -0.46
C PHE A 89 2.56 -14.82 -1.35
N HIS A 90 3.39 -15.77 -0.87
CA HIS A 90 4.61 -16.19 -1.56
C HIS A 90 4.42 -17.46 -2.38
N GLN A 91 3.17 -17.82 -2.67
CA GLN A 91 2.84 -18.92 -3.57
C GLN A 91 3.36 -18.66 -5.00
N PRO A 92 3.62 -19.72 -5.78
CA PRO A 92 4.10 -19.58 -7.17
C PRO A 92 3.15 -18.80 -8.09
N VAL A 93 1.84 -18.81 -7.79
CA VAL A 93 0.81 -18.05 -8.51
C VAL A 93 -0.12 -17.44 -7.47
N VAL A 94 -0.22 -16.12 -7.49
CA VAL A 94 -0.88 -15.33 -6.47
C VAL A 94 -2.28 -14.89 -6.97
N LYS A 95 -2.33 -14.24 -8.15
CA LYS A 95 -3.53 -13.82 -8.91
C LYS A 95 -4.71 -13.42 -8.01
N HIS A 96 -5.96 -13.81 -8.31
CA HIS A 96 -7.13 -13.35 -7.55
C HIS A 96 -7.27 -13.95 -6.14
N LYS A 97 -6.57 -15.05 -5.82
CA LYS A 97 -6.78 -15.75 -4.55
C LYS A 97 -6.34 -14.93 -3.34
N VAL A 98 -5.46 -13.95 -3.52
CA VAL A 98 -5.04 -13.04 -2.44
C VAL A 98 -6.17 -12.19 -1.88
N TYR A 99 -7.18 -11.88 -2.70
CA TYR A 99 -8.35 -11.12 -2.28
C TYR A 99 -9.33 -11.95 -1.44
N GLU A 100 -9.04 -13.23 -1.21
CA GLU A 100 -9.81 -14.10 -0.35
C GLU A 100 -9.09 -14.32 1.01
N PRO A 101 -9.83 -14.35 2.13
CA PRO A 101 -11.25 -14.05 2.24
C PRO A 101 -11.55 -12.54 2.07
N THR A 102 -12.75 -12.23 1.56
CA THR A 102 -13.22 -10.83 1.41
C THR A 102 -13.66 -10.23 2.76
N TRP A 103 -13.92 -8.93 2.81
CA TRP A 103 -14.49 -8.26 3.98
C TRP A 103 -15.92 -8.68 4.33
N ALA A 104 -16.63 -9.39 3.44
CA ALA A 104 -17.91 -10.00 3.76
C ALA A 104 -17.78 -11.27 4.63
N CYS A 105 -16.55 -11.73 4.90
CA CYS A 105 -16.27 -12.91 5.70
C CYS A 105 -15.77 -12.54 7.11
N ASP A 106 -16.40 -13.08 8.15
CA ASP A 106 -16.03 -12.85 9.56
C ASP A 106 -14.56 -13.22 9.87
N SER A 107 -13.97 -14.16 9.12
CA SER A 107 -12.55 -14.51 9.25
C SER A 107 -11.60 -13.36 8.93
N ARG A 108 -11.98 -12.46 8.02
CA ARG A 108 -11.19 -11.26 7.70
C ARG A 108 -11.15 -10.31 8.90
N ALA A 109 -12.32 -10.04 9.50
CA ALA A 109 -12.42 -9.20 10.69
C ALA A 109 -11.61 -9.77 11.88
N ARG A 110 -11.73 -11.09 12.14
CA ARG A 110 -10.97 -11.76 13.20
C ARG A 110 -9.45 -11.67 12.99
N TYR A 111 -8.98 -11.92 11.78
CA TYR A 111 -7.55 -11.78 11.45
C TYR A 111 -7.07 -10.34 11.66
N THR A 112 -7.84 -9.34 11.23
CA THR A 112 -7.48 -7.92 11.45
C THR A 112 -7.47 -7.54 12.93
N MET A 113 -8.41 -8.04 13.74
CA MET A 113 -8.39 -7.82 15.20
C MET A 113 -7.16 -8.46 15.85
N CYS A 114 -6.76 -9.67 15.42
CA CYS A 114 -5.52 -10.33 15.87
C CYS A 114 -4.29 -9.46 15.57
N LEU A 115 -4.18 -8.90 14.36
CA LEU A 115 -3.10 -7.96 14.02
C LEU A 115 -3.13 -6.69 14.90
N ALA A 116 -4.31 -6.20 15.26
CA ALA A 116 -4.44 -5.03 16.14
C ALA A 116 -3.97 -5.32 17.57
N GLU A 117 -4.30 -6.50 18.13
CA GLU A 117 -3.80 -6.93 19.44
C GLU A 117 -2.27 -7.03 19.46
N ILE A 118 -1.70 -7.63 18.42
CA ILE A 118 -0.24 -7.73 18.26
C ILE A 118 0.35 -6.32 18.18
N LEU A 119 -0.16 -5.47 17.30
CA LEU A 119 0.36 -4.12 17.09
C LEU A 119 0.29 -3.27 18.37
N ASP A 120 -0.78 -3.39 19.16
CA ASP A 120 -0.92 -2.66 20.42
C ASP A 120 0.20 -2.98 21.41
N VAL A 121 0.65 -4.23 21.49
CA VAL A 121 1.79 -4.62 22.34
C VAL A 121 3.13 -4.16 21.76
N LEU A 122 3.25 -4.10 20.43
CA LEU A 122 4.49 -3.70 19.76
C LEU A 122 4.72 -2.19 19.72
N LEU A 123 3.65 -1.39 19.78
CA LEU A 123 3.71 0.06 19.71
C LEU A 123 4.29 0.69 20.99
N PRO A 124 5.10 1.76 20.89
CA PRO A 124 5.50 2.57 22.05
C PRO A 124 4.33 3.35 22.68
N ASP A 125 4.47 3.72 23.96
CA ASP A 125 3.40 4.39 24.74
C ASP A 125 2.98 5.72 24.12
N GLY A 126 1.66 5.91 23.98
CA GLY A 126 1.07 7.13 23.42
C GLY A 126 1.31 7.33 21.91
N THR A 127 1.76 6.30 21.19
CA THR A 127 1.92 6.35 19.73
C THR A 127 0.72 5.77 18.99
N ALA A 128 0.56 6.19 17.73
CA ALA A 128 -0.44 5.64 16.84
C ALA A 128 0.11 4.48 16.00
N GLY A 129 -0.77 3.55 15.63
CA GLY A 129 -0.52 2.45 14.70
C GLY A 129 -1.45 2.49 13.50
N SER A 130 -1.05 1.84 12.42
CA SER A 130 -1.92 1.61 11.27
C SER A 130 -1.90 0.15 10.81
N ILE A 131 -2.99 -0.30 10.21
CA ILE A 131 -3.07 -1.60 9.54
C ILE A 131 -3.66 -1.36 8.15
N SER A 132 -2.90 -1.57 7.07
CA SER A 132 -3.53 -1.58 5.73
C SER A 132 -4.31 -2.87 5.50
N THR A 133 -5.31 -2.83 4.65
CA THR A 133 -6.11 -3.99 4.27
C THR A 133 -6.65 -3.84 2.86
N LEU A 134 -6.97 -4.95 2.21
CA LEU A 134 -7.59 -4.97 0.89
C LEU A 134 -8.90 -4.15 0.88
N PRO A 135 -9.34 -3.65 -0.29
CA PRO A 135 -10.44 -2.69 -0.35
C PRO A 135 -11.74 -3.22 0.25
N LEU A 136 -12.31 -4.27 -0.35
CA LEU A 136 -13.38 -5.09 0.23
C LEU A 136 -13.28 -6.52 -0.32
N GLY A 137 -13.00 -6.64 -1.62
CA GLY A 137 -12.77 -7.91 -2.30
C GLY A 137 -12.66 -7.74 -3.81
N TRP A 138 -12.36 -8.85 -4.49
CA TRP A 138 -12.36 -8.91 -5.95
C TRP A 138 -13.78 -9.22 -6.49
N PRO A 139 -14.29 -8.50 -7.49
CA PRO A 139 -15.64 -8.72 -8.04
C PRO A 139 -15.67 -9.91 -9.01
N HIS A 140 -15.70 -11.15 -8.49
CA HIS A 140 -15.95 -12.34 -9.32
C HIS A 140 -17.36 -12.36 -9.96
N ALA A 141 -18.29 -11.60 -9.38
CA ALA A 141 -19.63 -11.33 -9.86
C ALA A 141 -20.01 -9.89 -9.47
N PRO A 142 -21.07 -9.30 -10.03
CA PRO A 142 -21.57 -8.00 -9.59
C PRO A 142 -21.87 -8.00 -8.08
N TRP A 143 -21.42 -6.96 -7.38
CA TRP A 143 -21.74 -6.75 -5.97
C TRP A 143 -23.05 -5.98 -5.83
N HIS A 144 -23.83 -6.32 -4.80
CA HIS A 144 -25.09 -5.67 -4.44
C HIS A 144 -24.99 -5.02 -3.05
N ALA A 145 -26.02 -4.24 -2.68
CA ALA A 145 -26.04 -3.49 -1.43
C ALA A 145 -25.81 -4.38 -0.19
N GLU A 146 -26.28 -5.62 -0.23
CA GLU A 146 -26.09 -6.61 0.84
C GLU A 146 -24.62 -7.01 1.01
N ASN A 147 -23.83 -7.06 -0.08
CA ASN A 147 -22.40 -7.33 -0.01
C ASN A 147 -21.65 -6.19 0.66
N PHE A 148 -21.93 -4.96 0.26
CA PHE A 148 -21.35 -3.76 0.88
C PHE A 148 -21.73 -3.65 2.35
N LYS A 149 -23.00 -3.93 2.68
CA LYS A 149 -23.47 -3.95 4.05
C LYS A 149 -22.75 -5.00 4.90
N ALA A 150 -22.58 -6.22 4.39
CA ALA A 150 -21.86 -7.27 5.13
C ALA A 150 -20.39 -6.87 5.39
N CYS A 151 -19.73 -6.24 4.42
CA CYS A 151 -18.38 -5.71 4.62
C CYS A 151 -18.34 -4.60 5.66
N ALA A 152 -19.29 -3.67 5.58
CA ALA A 152 -19.40 -2.56 6.52
C ALA A 152 -19.66 -3.03 7.95
N ASP A 153 -20.54 -4.01 8.15
CA ASP A 153 -20.81 -4.58 9.48
C ASP A 153 -19.52 -5.16 10.10
N ASN A 154 -18.74 -5.93 9.34
CA ASN A 154 -17.44 -6.45 9.78
C ASN A 154 -16.39 -5.36 10.07
N LEU A 155 -16.31 -4.33 9.21
CA LEU A 155 -15.41 -3.18 9.42
C LEU A 155 -15.78 -2.39 10.68
N LEU A 156 -17.08 -2.20 10.94
CA LEU A 156 -17.58 -1.51 12.12
C LEU A 156 -17.34 -2.34 13.40
N ASP A 157 -17.40 -3.66 13.32
CA ASP A 157 -17.01 -4.53 14.43
C ASP A 157 -15.52 -4.41 14.76
N VAL A 158 -14.66 -4.28 13.74
CA VAL A 158 -13.24 -3.95 13.92
C VAL A 158 -13.07 -2.55 14.53
N ALA A 159 -13.80 -1.53 14.06
CA ALA A 159 -13.73 -0.19 14.64
C ALA A 159 -14.09 -0.17 16.13
N LYS A 160 -15.15 -0.88 16.54
CA LYS A 160 -15.52 -1.08 17.96
C LYS A 160 -14.43 -1.82 18.74
N TYR A 161 -13.74 -2.76 18.11
CA TYR A 161 -12.63 -3.47 18.74
C TYR A 161 -11.45 -2.54 18.99
N LEU A 162 -11.05 -1.77 17.98
CA LEU A 162 -9.98 -0.78 18.07
C LEU A 162 -10.25 0.30 19.13
N ASP A 163 -11.49 0.75 19.26
CA ASP A 163 -11.91 1.67 20.33
C ASP A 163 -11.68 1.08 21.73
N ARG A 164 -12.11 -0.17 21.96
CA ARG A 164 -11.86 -0.85 23.25
C ARG A 164 -10.38 -1.01 23.55
N LEU A 165 -9.58 -1.33 22.54
CA LEU A 165 -8.13 -1.48 22.68
C LEU A 165 -7.48 -0.15 23.04
N ALA A 166 -7.83 0.92 22.33
CA ALA A 166 -7.35 2.27 22.59
C ALA A 166 -7.75 2.78 23.99
N GLN A 167 -8.97 2.47 24.45
CA GLN A 167 -9.41 2.81 25.82
C GLN A 167 -8.62 2.06 26.90
N ALA A 168 -8.15 0.85 26.61
CA ALA A 168 -7.39 0.03 27.54
C ALA A 168 -5.90 0.40 27.59
N SER A 169 -5.27 0.66 26.43
CA SER A 169 -3.82 0.87 26.30
C SER A 169 -3.41 2.33 26.13
N GLY A 170 -4.32 3.20 25.69
CA GLY A 170 -4.02 4.57 25.26
C GLY A 170 -3.34 4.68 23.89
N ARG A 171 -3.15 3.57 23.16
CA ARG A 171 -2.56 3.56 21.81
C ARG A 171 -3.67 3.55 20.77
N GLN A 172 -3.59 4.46 19.81
CA GLN A 172 -4.61 4.56 18.77
C GLN A 172 -4.18 3.79 17.52
N ILE A 173 -4.88 2.71 17.19
CA ILE A 173 -4.65 1.96 15.94
C ILE A 173 -5.81 2.25 14.98
N VAL A 174 -5.49 2.58 13.73
CA VAL A 174 -6.48 2.75 12.66
C VAL A 174 -6.38 1.64 11.61
N LEU A 175 -7.52 1.21 11.09
CA LEU A 175 -7.61 0.33 9.93
C LEU A 175 -7.69 1.18 8.65
N ALA A 176 -6.80 0.94 7.70
CA ALA A 176 -6.62 1.72 6.49
C ALA A 176 -7.01 0.87 5.27
N ILE A 177 -8.19 1.13 4.70
CA ILE A 177 -8.74 0.45 3.53
C ILE A 177 -7.99 0.94 2.29
N GLU A 178 -7.40 0.03 1.54
CA GLU A 178 -6.58 0.32 0.36
C GLU A 178 -7.41 0.13 -0.92
N PRO A 179 -7.86 1.17 -1.62
CA PRO A 179 -8.40 1.00 -2.96
C PRO A 179 -7.34 0.41 -3.91
N GLU A 180 -7.76 -0.54 -4.75
CA GLU A 180 -6.85 -1.29 -5.60
C GLU A 180 -7.44 -1.49 -7.02
N PRO A 181 -6.65 -1.30 -8.10
CA PRO A 181 -7.15 -1.44 -9.47
C PRO A 181 -7.91 -2.75 -9.72
N GLY A 182 -9.14 -2.63 -10.22
CA GLY A 182 -9.99 -3.78 -10.59
C GLY A 182 -10.76 -4.41 -9.43
N CYS A 183 -10.49 -4.03 -8.18
CA CYS A 183 -11.33 -4.41 -7.04
C CYS A 183 -12.63 -3.60 -7.00
N VAL A 184 -13.53 -3.96 -6.08
CA VAL A 184 -14.82 -3.27 -5.93
C VAL A 184 -14.70 -1.82 -5.46
N LEU A 185 -13.64 -1.50 -4.72
CA LEU A 185 -13.22 -0.12 -4.48
C LEU A 185 -11.87 0.05 -5.16
N ASN A 186 -11.87 0.74 -6.29
CA ASN A 186 -10.66 0.97 -7.09
C ASN A 186 -10.40 2.45 -7.38
N THR A 187 -11.31 3.35 -6.99
CA THR A 187 -11.12 4.81 -7.09
C THR A 187 -11.39 5.51 -5.76
N ALA A 188 -10.87 6.71 -5.59
CA ALA A 188 -11.11 7.54 -4.42
C ALA A 188 -12.60 7.87 -4.24
N MET A 189 -13.34 8.06 -5.34
CA MET A 189 -14.77 8.35 -5.29
C MET A 189 -15.58 7.16 -4.77
N GLU A 190 -15.29 5.94 -5.23
CA GLU A 190 -15.98 4.74 -4.73
C GLU A 190 -15.71 4.51 -3.24
N VAL A 191 -14.48 4.78 -2.79
CA VAL A 191 -14.14 4.75 -1.35
C VAL A 191 -14.99 5.77 -0.60
N VAL A 192 -15.09 7.01 -1.08
CA VAL A 192 -15.92 8.05 -0.45
C VAL A 192 -17.38 7.62 -0.38
N GLU A 193 -17.94 7.15 -1.49
CA GLU A 193 -19.32 6.65 -1.54
C GLU A 193 -19.54 5.49 -0.56
N PHE A 194 -18.59 4.57 -0.43
CA PHE A 194 -18.69 3.48 0.53
C PHE A 194 -18.67 3.99 1.98
N PHE A 195 -17.73 4.88 2.31
CA PHE A 195 -17.63 5.47 3.64
C PHE A 195 -18.90 6.24 4.01
N GLU A 196 -19.41 7.10 3.12
CA GLU A 196 -20.60 7.91 3.40
C GLU A 196 -21.87 7.06 3.56
N HIS A 197 -22.10 6.11 2.65
CA HIS A 197 -23.35 5.36 2.63
C HIS A 197 -23.39 4.20 3.64
N TYR A 198 -22.24 3.58 3.96
CA TYR A 198 -22.22 2.35 4.75
C TYR A 198 -21.49 2.45 6.09
N LEU A 199 -20.46 3.30 6.21
CA LEU A 199 -19.66 3.38 7.45
C LEU A 199 -20.05 4.57 8.33
N PHE A 200 -20.27 5.74 7.73
CA PHE A 200 -20.61 6.98 8.43
C PHE A 200 -22.11 7.11 8.69
N ALA A 201 -22.92 6.42 7.90
CA ALA A 201 -24.35 6.33 8.13
C ALA A 201 -24.65 5.41 9.31
N GLY A 202 -25.42 5.90 10.29
CA GLY A 202 -25.91 5.09 11.41
C GLY A 202 -25.19 5.34 12.75
N PRO A 203 -25.46 4.50 13.77
CA PRO A 203 -25.07 4.77 15.15
C PRO A 203 -23.55 4.71 15.38
N ASP A 204 -22.83 3.89 14.59
CA ASP A 204 -21.39 3.69 14.73
C ASP A 204 -20.56 4.66 13.85
N GLY A 205 -21.20 5.62 13.17
CA GLY A 205 -20.52 6.53 12.25
C GLY A 205 -19.42 7.40 12.89
N GLY A 206 -19.56 7.69 14.19
CA GLY A 206 -18.49 8.37 14.96
C GLY A 206 -17.26 7.48 15.14
N LEU A 207 -17.45 6.20 15.47
CA LEU A 207 -16.36 5.22 15.58
C LEU A 207 -15.70 4.98 14.23
N ALA A 208 -16.49 4.90 13.15
CA ALA A 208 -15.96 4.77 11.80
C ALA A 208 -15.04 5.92 11.41
N ARG A 209 -15.41 7.18 11.68
CA ARG A 209 -14.56 8.35 11.42
C ARG A 209 -13.26 8.34 12.21
N GLU A 210 -13.29 7.72 13.39
CA GLU A 210 -12.16 7.65 14.29
C GLU A 210 -11.19 6.52 13.93
N TYR A 211 -11.69 5.32 13.61
CA TYR A 211 -10.85 4.12 13.51
C TYR A 211 -10.74 3.53 12.10
N LEU A 212 -11.61 3.93 11.16
CA LEU A 212 -11.56 3.52 9.77
C LEU A 212 -11.03 4.66 8.92
N SER A 213 -10.10 4.34 8.04
CA SER A 213 -9.32 5.29 7.26
C SER A 213 -8.96 4.69 5.90
N VAL A 214 -8.25 5.46 5.08
CA VAL A 214 -7.73 5.00 3.78
C VAL A 214 -6.24 4.71 3.88
N CYS A 215 -5.81 3.63 3.24
CA CYS A 215 -4.43 3.45 2.84
C CYS A 215 -4.28 4.01 1.43
N HIS A 216 -3.62 5.16 1.30
CA HIS A 216 -3.42 5.78 0.00
C HIS A 216 -2.17 5.20 -0.66
N ASP A 217 -2.34 4.16 -1.47
CA ASP A 217 -1.26 3.66 -2.32
C ASP A 217 -1.10 4.54 -3.57
N ILE A 218 0.10 5.10 -3.71
CA ILE A 218 0.43 6.06 -4.77
C ILE A 218 0.44 5.38 -6.14
N CYS A 219 0.90 4.13 -6.22
CA CYS A 219 0.89 3.32 -7.43
C CYS A 219 -0.54 3.01 -7.87
N HIS A 220 -1.42 2.57 -6.97
CA HIS A 220 -2.82 2.22 -7.26
C HIS A 220 -3.59 3.42 -7.81
N SER A 221 -3.56 4.55 -7.10
CA SER A 221 -4.18 5.80 -7.55
C SER A 221 -3.58 6.25 -8.90
N GLY A 222 -2.26 6.09 -9.04
CA GLY A 222 -1.55 6.31 -10.30
C GLY A 222 -2.08 5.44 -11.43
N VAL A 223 -2.17 4.12 -11.26
CA VAL A 223 -2.70 3.18 -12.26
C VAL A 223 -4.12 3.57 -12.67
N MET A 224 -4.93 4.07 -11.75
CA MET A 224 -6.30 4.50 -12.05
C MET A 224 -6.39 5.88 -12.71
N PHE A 225 -5.25 6.48 -13.08
CA PHE A 225 -5.13 7.83 -13.64
C PHE A 225 -5.73 8.91 -12.73
N GLU A 226 -5.82 8.66 -11.43
CA GLU A 226 -6.28 9.65 -10.47
C GLU A 226 -5.15 10.62 -10.13
N SER A 227 -5.49 11.91 -10.05
CA SER A 227 -4.57 12.88 -9.47
C SER A 227 -4.43 12.59 -7.98
N GLN A 228 -3.18 12.42 -7.53
CA GLN A 228 -2.85 12.20 -6.12
C GLN A 228 -3.44 13.30 -5.23
N VAL A 229 -3.32 14.56 -5.66
CA VAL A 229 -3.85 15.71 -4.92
C VAL A 229 -5.37 15.66 -4.86
N SER A 230 -6.04 15.42 -5.98
CA SER A 230 -7.50 15.40 -6.02
C SER A 230 -8.10 14.24 -5.22
N ALA A 231 -7.49 13.04 -5.25
CA ALA A 231 -7.91 11.91 -4.43
C ALA A 231 -7.77 12.23 -2.92
N LEU A 232 -6.62 12.77 -2.50
CA LEU A 232 -6.38 13.14 -1.11
C LEU A 232 -7.27 14.31 -0.64
N GLU A 233 -7.53 15.29 -1.52
CA GLU A 233 -8.49 16.37 -1.28
C GLU A 233 -9.90 15.84 -1.06
N LEU A 234 -10.31 14.85 -1.85
CA LEU A 234 -11.62 14.21 -1.74
C LEU A 234 -11.77 13.53 -0.37
N TYR A 235 -10.80 12.70 0.04
CA TYR A 235 -10.83 12.09 1.38
C TYR A 235 -10.93 13.14 2.48
N ARG A 236 -10.11 14.19 2.41
CA ARG A 236 -10.13 15.27 3.41
C ARG A 236 -11.47 16.00 3.46
N HIS A 237 -12.06 16.33 2.31
CA HIS A 237 -13.34 17.04 2.22
C HIS A 237 -14.49 16.26 2.86
N HIS A 238 -14.49 14.94 2.68
CA HIS A 238 -15.51 14.04 3.24
C HIS A 238 -15.21 13.58 4.68
N GLY A 239 -14.14 14.10 5.29
CA GLY A 239 -13.75 13.76 6.66
C GLY A 239 -13.32 12.30 6.80
N ILE A 240 -12.66 11.76 5.76
CA ILE A 240 -12.05 10.43 5.75
C ILE A 240 -10.56 10.61 6.05
N ARG A 241 -10.08 9.92 7.08
CA ARG A 241 -8.68 9.95 7.50
C ARG A 241 -7.80 9.18 6.52
N VAL A 242 -6.55 9.60 6.38
CA VAL A 242 -5.48 8.81 5.74
C VAL A 242 -4.69 8.12 6.85
N GLY A 243 -4.89 6.82 7.00
CA GLY A 243 -4.26 6.03 8.05
C GLY A 243 -2.84 5.62 7.72
N LYS A 244 -2.54 5.47 6.42
CA LYS A 244 -1.25 5.03 5.89
C LYS A 244 -1.12 5.47 4.44
N VAL A 245 0.12 5.66 3.99
CA VAL A 245 0.48 5.92 2.60
C VAL A 245 1.52 4.90 2.17
N GLN A 246 1.20 4.08 1.17
CA GLN A 246 2.19 3.24 0.51
C GLN A 246 2.90 4.04 -0.57
N VAL A 247 4.22 4.11 -0.46
CA VAL A 247 5.10 4.81 -1.39
C VAL A 247 5.62 3.80 -2.40
N SER A 248 4.96 3.80 -3.55
CA SER A 248 5.13 2.85 -4.65
C SER A 248 5.05 3.60 -5.99
N SER A 249 5.40 2.93 -7.10
CA SER A 249 5.41 3.53 -8.44
C SER A 249 5.05 2.49 -9.50
N ALA A 250 4.22 2.88 -10.47
CA ALA A 250 3.74 2.05 -11.57
C ALA A 250 4.58 2.24 -12.83
N VAL A 251 4.42 1.32 -13.80
CA VAL A 251 4.91 1.52 -15.18
C VAL A 251 3.96 2.47 -15.90
N HIS A 252 4.51 3.45 -16.61
CA HIS A 252 3.79 4.34 -17.51
C HIS A 252 4.24 4.08 -18.95
N VAL A 253 3.28 3.82 -19.84
CA VAL A 253 3.53 3.56 -21.26
C VAL A 253 3.07 4.77 -22.07
N PRO A 254 3.98 5.61 -22.57
CA PRO A 254 3.64 6.87 -23.23
C PRO A 254 3.36 6.65 -24.73
N TRP A 255 2.29 5.90 -25.06
CA TRP A 255 1.92 5.62 -26.46
C TRP A 255 1.66 6.88 -27.28
N ASP A 256 1.09 7.90 -26.64
CA ASP A 256 0.82 9.23 -27.17
C ASP A 256 2.09 10.00 -27.55
N GLU A 257 3.21 9.76 -26.87
CA GLU A 257 4.50 10.38 -27.20
C GLU A 257 5.21 9.71 -28.39
N CYS A 258 4.76 8.54 -28.84
CA CYS A 258 5.41 7.78 -29.93
C CYS A 258 4.52 7.50 -31.15
N LEU A 259 3.42 8.25 -31.32
CA LEU A 259 2.43 8.05 -32.41
C LEU A 259 3.04 8.03 -33.82
N SER A 260 4.06 8.86 -34.07
CA SER A 260 4.66 9.03 -35.41
C SER A 260 5.92 8.20 -35.64
N ASP A 261 6.38 7.42 -34.66
CA ASP A 261 7.63 6.65 -34.76
C ASP A 261 7.38 5.15 -34.59
N ALA A 262 7.28 4.45 -35.72
CA ALA A 262 7.05 3.01 -35.75
C ALA A 262 8.18 2.20 -35.07
N ALA A 263 9.42 2.68 -35.10
CA ALA A 263 10.54 2.00 -34.45
C ALA A 263 10.45 2.16 -32.93
N GLN A 264 10.08 3.35 -32.45
CA GLN A 264 9.82 3.60 -31.03
C GLN A 264 8.62 2.79 -30.52
N GLN A 265 7.52 2.72 -31.28
CA GLN A 265 6.37 1.87 -30.93
C GLN A 265 6.74 0.39 -30.83
N ALA A 266 7.58 -0.10 -31.74
CA ALA A 266 8.10 -1.47 -31.68
C ALA A 266 8.99 -1.70 -30.45
N ALA A 267 9.82 -0.71 -30.08
CA ALA A 267 10.65 -0.76 -28.89
C ALA A 267 9.83 -0.75 -27.59
N VAL A 268 8.80 0.11 -27.51
CA VAL A 268 7.83 0.16 -26.41
C VAL A 268 7.15 -1.20 -26.26
N LEU A 269 6.61 -1.76 -27.34
CA LEU A 269 5.94 -3.06 -27.31
C LEU A 269 6.89 -4.19 -26.91
N GLY A 270 8.10 -4.19 -27.45
CA GLY A 270 9.13 -5.19 -27.13
C GLY A 270 9.50 -5.16 -25.65
N GLN A 271 9.65 -3.96 -25.08
CA GLN A 271 9.95 -3.79 -23.67
C GLN A 271 8.75 -4.14 -22.77
N LEU A 272 7.54 -3.74 -23.16
CA LEU A 272 6.31 -4.01 -22.41
C LEU A 272 6.10 -5.53 -22.21
N LYS A 273 6.43 -6.34 -23.21
CA LYS A 273 6.36 -7.80 -23.11
C LYS A 273 7.27 -8.42 -22.04
N LEU A 274 8.33 -7.72 -21.60
CA LEU A 274 9.21 -8.18 -20.53
C LEU A 274 8.57 -8.09 -19.14
N PHE A 275 7.54 -7.25 -18.99
CA PHE A 275 6.77 -7.13 -17.75
C PHE A 275 5.60 -8.12 -17.68
N ASN A 276 5.31 -8.84 -18.76
CA ASN A 276 4.23 -9.83 -18.79
C ASN A 276 4.71 -11.16 -18.20
N GLU A 277 4.60 -11.31 -16.89
CA GLU A 277 5.03 -12.47 -16.13
C GLU A 277 3.84 -13.17 -15.42
N PRO A 278 3.94 -14.46 -15.07
CA PRO A 278 2.77 -15.25 -14.66
C PRO A 278 2.40 -15.18 -13.16
N LYS A 279 3.26 -14.67 -12.28
CA LYS A 279 3.13 -14.76 -10.82
C LYS A 279 2.09 -13.76 -10.29
N TYR A 280 2.23 -12.49 -10.63
CA TYR A 280 1.40 -11.40 -10.15
C TYR A 280 0.29 -11.05 -11.15
N LEU A 281 -0.67 -10.26 -10.67
CA LEU A 281 -1.67 -9.63 -11.52
C LEU A 281 -1.14 -8.26 -11.93
N HIS A 282 -1.17 -7.95 -13.22
CA HIS A 282 -0.72 -6.65 -13.72
C HIS A 282 -1.90 -5.87 -14.29
N GLN A 283 -2.80 -5.43 -13.41
CA GLN A 283 -3.96 -4.63 -13.81
C GLN A 283 -3.47 -3.46 -14.65
N THR A 284 -3.97 -3.39 -15.88
CA THR A 284 -3.47 -2.48 -16.90
C THR A 284 -4.60 -1.55 -17.32
N THR A 285 -4.37 -0.25 -17.18
CA THR A 285 -5.34 0.78 -17.54
C THR A 285 -4.89 1.54 -18.77
N ARG A 286 -5.86 2.07 -19.49
CA ARG A 286 -5.65 2.94 -20.65
C ARG A 286 -6.39 4.25 -20.41
N ALA A 287 -5.75 5.36 -20.73
CA ALA A 287 -6.38 6.68 -20.70
C ALA A 287 -7.23 6.95 -21.95
N ASN A 288 -8.18 7.89 -21.85
CA ASN A 288 -8.77 8.57 -22.99
C ASN A 288 -7.85 9.74 -23.44
N HIS A 289 -8.24 10.46 -24.49
CA HIS A 289 -7.46 11.61 -24.99
C HIS A 289 -7.43 12.82 -24.04
N GLU A 290 -8.25 12.82 -22.99
CA GLU A 290 -8.22 13.85 -21.94
C GLU A 290 -7.29 13.46 -20.77
N GLY A 291 -6.69 12.26 -20.82
CA GLY A 291 -5.81 11.76 -19.77
C GLY A 291 -6.52 11.06 -18.61
N ASN A 292 -7.84 10.89 -18.68
CA ASN A 292 -8.65 10.20 -17.68
C ASN A 292 -8.73 8.69 -17.98
N LEU A 293 -9.02 7.86 -16.98
CA LEU A 293 -9.26 6.42 -17.17
C LEU A 293 -10.37 6.17 -18.21
N ASP A 294 -10.07 5.36 -19.23
CA ASP A 294 -11.02 4.88 -20.24
C ASP A 294 -11.37 3.41 -20.01
N LYS A 295 -10.34 2.57 -19.88
CA LYS A 295 -10.51 1.12 -19.74
C LYS A 295 -9.51 0.53 -18.78
N LEU A 296 -9.95 -0.55 -18.12
CA LEU A 296 -9.14 -1.43 -17.29
C LEU A 296 -9.19 -2.84 -17.88
N ALA A 297 -8.01 -3.43 -18.10
CA ALA A 297 -7.81 -4.85 -18.31
C ALA A 297 -7.32 -5.46 -16.99
N VAL A 298 -7.85 -6.65 -16.67
CA VAL A 298 -7.54 -7.38 -15.44
C VAL A 298 -6.06 -7.74 -15.36
N ASP A 299 -5.40 -7.90 -16.50
CA ASP A 299 -3.98 -8.26 -16.56
C ASP A 299 -3.31 -7.69 -17.83
N LEU A 300 -1.98 -7.56 -17.80
CA LEU A 300 -1.20 -7.05 -18.94
C LEU A 300 -1.32 -7.98 -20.15
N SER A 301 -1.38 -9.29 -19.92
CA SER A 301 -1.61 -10.28 -20.97
C SER A 301 -2.91 -10.00 -21.75
N GLN A 302 -3.99 -9.67 -21.03
CA GLN A 302 -5.29 -9.31 -21.61
C GLN A 302 -5.22 -7.97 -22.37
N ALA A 303 -4.56 -6.95 -21.81
CA ALA A 303 -4.38 -5.67 -22.49
C ALA A 303 -3.61 -5.81 -23.81
N LEU A 304 -2.53 -6.61 -23.81
CA LEU A 304 -1.73 -6.89 -25.00
C LEU A 304 -2.56 -7.61 -26.08
N GLU A 305 -3.41 -8.56 -25.71
CA GLU A 305 -4.29 -9.27 -26.65
C GLU A 305 -5.39 -8.36 -27.23
N GLN A 306 -6.01 -7.54 -26.39
CA GLN A 306 -7.21 -6.79 -26.77
C GLN A 306 -6.91 -5.43 -27.41
N TRP A 307 -5.80 -4.78 -27.03
CA TRP A 307 -5.55 -3.38 -27.37
C TRP A 307 -4.35 -3.20 -28.32
N VAL A 308 -3.62 -4.26 -28.65
CA VAL A 308 -2.48 -4.23 -29.57
C VAL A 308 -2.68 -5.23 -30.69
N SER A 309 -2.52 -4.80 -31.94
CA SER A 309 -2.49 -5.67 -33.11
C SER A 309 -1.44 -5.23 -34.12
N ASP A 310 -1.11 -6.06 -35.11
CA ASP A 310 -0.17 -5.69 -36.17
C ASP A 310 -0.66 -4.50 -37.02
N GLN A 311 -1.96 -4.25 -37.05
CA GLN A 311 -2.58 -3.18 -37.84
C GLN A 311 -2.92 -1.92 -37.02
N GLN A 312 -2.98 -2.03 -35.69
CA GLN A 312 -3.37 -0.92 -34.81
C GLN A 312 -2.54 -0.93 -33.52
N ARG A 313 -1.91 0.22 -33.25
CA ARG A 313 -1.24 0.50 -31.97
C ARG A 313 -2.12 1.41 -31.11
N PRO A 314 -1.95 1.38 -29.78
CA PRO A 314 -2.65 2.30 -28.90
C PRO A 314 -2.21 3.75 -29.16
N GLU A 315 -3.14 4.68 -28.97
CA GLU A 315 -2.88 6.11 -29.20
C GLU A 315 -2.77 6.93 -27.91
N THR A 316 -3.17 6.33 -26.78
CA THR A 316 -3.22 6.97 -25.47
C THR A 316 -2.40 6.19 -24.47
N ALA A 317 -1.90 6.90 -23.46
CA ALA A 317 -1.02 6.32 -22.45
C ALA A 317 -1.68 5.17 -21.68
N TRP A 318 -0.86 4.20 -21.29
CA TRP A 318 -1.25 3.14 -20.36
C TRP A 318 -0.53 3.30 -19.02
N ARG A 319 -1.13 2.77 -17.97
CA ARG A 319 -0.45 2.56 -16.69
C ARG A 319 -0.67 1.11 -16.25
N ILE A 320 0.37 0.48 -15.73
CA ILE A 320 0.35 -0.95 -15.39
C ILE A 320 0.74 -1.09 -13.94
N HIS A 321 -0.10 -1.80 -13.20
CA HIS A 321 0.17 -2.16 -11.82
C HIS A 321 1.35 -3.12 -11.75
N PHE A 322 2.51 -2.55 -11.40
CA PHE A 322 3.76 -3.24 -11.22
C PHE A 322 4.63 -2.31 -10.37
N HIS A 323 4.94 -2.70 -9.13
CA HIS A 323 5.74 -1.83 -8.26
C HIS A 323 7.18 -1.78 -8.77
N ILE A 324 7.52 -0.68 -9.44
CA ILE A 324 8.85 -0.36 -9.94
C ILE A 324 9.62 0.37 -8.84
N PRO A 325 10.94 0.13 -8.68
CA PRO A 325 11.71 0.82 -7.66
C PRO A 325 11.53 2.33 -7.71
N ILE A 326 11.19 2.94 -6.58
CA ILE A 326 10.64 4.31 -6.56
C ILE A 326 11.62 5.40 -7.03
N PHE A 327 12.91 5.10 -7.04
CA PHE A 327 13.96 6.00 -7.56
C PHE A 327 14.11 5.94 -9.10
N VAL A 328 13.40 5.04 -9.79
CA VAL A 328 13.45 4.89 -11.25
C VAL A 328 12.42 5.82 -11.89
N LYS A 329 12.90 6.79 -12.68
CA LYS A 329 12.06 7.73 -13.44
C LYS A 329 11.63 7.18 -14.81
N SER A 330 12.52 6.43 -15.45
CA SER A 330 12.33 5.94 -16.82
C SER A 330 13.19 4.70 -17.05
N MET A 331 12.75 3.85 -17.97
CA MET A 331 13.36 2.58 -18.30
C MET A 331 13.35 2.46 -19.82
N LYS A 332 14.46 2.77 -20.51
CA LYS A 332 14.53 2.79 -21.98
C LYS A 332 13.36 3.57 -22.61
N SER A 333 12.35 2.89 -23.15
CA SER A 333 11.20 3.50 -23.84
C SER A 333 9.97 3.69 -22.95
N LEU A 334 10.00 3.18 -21.71
CA LEU A 334 8.92 3.30 -20.74
C LEU A 334 9.26 4.35 -19.68
N LEU A 335 8.22 4.96 -19.12
CA LEU A 335 8.33 5.88 -17.98
C LEU A 335 7.77 5.19 -16.72
N THR A 336 7.77 5.91 -15.60
CA THR A 336 7.13 5.47 -14.36
C THR A 336 6.24 6.58 -13.80
N THR A 337 5.36 6.23 -12.87
CA THR A 337 4.57 7.22 -12.11
C THR A 337 5.34 7.81 -10.93
N GLN A 338 6.68 7.75 -10.92
CA GLN A 338 7.51 8.26 -9.81
C GLN A 338 7.15 9.69 -9.37
N ARG A 339 6.76 10.55 -10.32
CA ARG A 339 6.39 11.94 -10.02
C ARG A 339 5.22 12.03 -9.04
N ASP A 340 4.28 11.09 -9.12
CA ASP A 340 3.10 11.00 -8.26
C ASP A 340 3.51 10.92 -6.77
N ILE A 341 4.67 10.32 -6.47
CA ILE A 341 5.24 10.29 -5.11
C ILE A 341 5.51 11.70 -4.58
N THR A 342 6.08 12.57 -5.41
CA THR A 342 6.38 13.95 -5.01
C THR A 342 5.09 14.75 -4.81
N ASP A 343 4.12 14.57 -5.70
CA ASP A 343 2.86 15.31 -5.65
C ASP A 343 2.02 14.92 -4.41
N ALA A 344 1.89 13.61 -4.13
CA ALA A 344 1.23 13.10 -2.93
C ALA A 344 1.93 13.58 -1.64
N THR A 345 3.26 13.43 -1.56
CA THR A 345 4.03 13.79 -0.36
C THR A 345 3.94 15.28 -0.06
N ARG A 346 4.05 16.14 -1.07
CA ARG A 346 3.91 17.59 -0.89
C ARG A 346 2.55 17.96 -0.34
N TYR A 347 1.48 17.39 -0.89
CA TYR A 347 0.13 17.67 -0.43
C TYR A 347 -0.08 17.19 1.03
N LEU A 348 0.39 15.99 1.36
CA LEU A 348 0.30 15.44 2.72
C LEU A 348 1.10 16.27 3.72
N GLU A 349 2.33 16.66 3.41
CA GLU A 349 3.15 17.49 4.32
C GLU A 349 2.57 18.90 4.49
N ALA A 350 2.00 19.50 3.43
CA ALA A 350 1.34 20.80 3.51
C ALA A 350 0.04 20.76 4.35
N ASN A 351 -0.58 19.58 4.50
CA ASN A 351 -1.81 19.38 5.26
C ASN A 351 -1.61 18.49 6.50
N ARG A 352 -0.37 18.34 6.98
CA ARG A 352 -0.01 17.43 8.07
C ARG A 352 -0.74 17.71 9.39
N GLU A 353 -1.01 18.98 9.67
CA GLU A 353 -1.72 19.42 10.88
C GLU A 353 -3.25 19.44 10.70
N ALA A 354 -3.77 19.02 9.54
CA ALA A 354 -5.23 18.91 9.36
C ALA A 354 -5.81 17.84 10.29
N THR A 355 -7.04 18.07 10.73
CA THR A 355 -7.76 17.16 11.64
C THR A 355 -9.11 16.75 11.07
N VAL A 356 -9.58 15.59 11.50
CA VAL A 356 -10.96 15.14 11.36
C VAL A 356 -11.47 14.89 12.78
N GLY A 357 -12.40 15.73 13.23
CA GLY A 357 -12.83 15.70 14.64
C GLY A 357 -11.67 16.05 15.58
N ALA A 358 -11.40 15.17 16.55
CA ALA A 358 -10.32 15.34 17.52
C ALA A 358 -8.98 14.78 17.05
N SER A 359 -8.94 14.15 15.88
CA SER A 359 -7.85 13.26 15.48
C SER A 359 -7.17 13.77 14.22
N GLN A 360 -5.87 13.49 14.08
CA GLN A 360 -5.12 13.89 12.90
C GLN A 360 -5.72 13.25 11.64
N TRP A 361 -5.91 14.07 10.61
CA TRP A 361 -6.42 13.62 9.32
C TRP A 361 -5.47 12.61 8.69
N PHE A 362 -4.16 12.88 8.73
CA PHE A 362 -3.12 11.96 8.30
C PHE A 362 -2.26 11.54 9.50
N THR A 363 -2.10 10.24 9.72
CA THR A 363 -1.26 9.69 10.82
C THR A 363 0.22 10.01 10.68
N GLY A 364 0.67 10.41 9.48
CA GLY A 364 2.09 10.57 9.16
C GLY A 364 2.78 9.26 8.78
N HIS A 365 2.05 8.15 8.70
CA HIS A 365 2.61 6.83 8.38
C HIS A 365 2.84 6.69 6.88
N TYR A 366 4.12 6.75 6.48
CA TYR A 366 4.58 6.38 5.15
C TYR A 366 5.27 5.02 5.21
N GLU A 367 5.00 4.16 4.23
CA GLU A 367 5.66 2.87 4.08
C GLU A 367 6.11 2.69 2.64
N VAL A 368 7.40 2.48 2.39
CA VAL A 368 7.89 2.13 1.05
C VAL A 368 7.51 0.69 0.74
N GLU A 369 6.90 0.46 -0.42
CA GLU A 369 6.45 -0.87 -0.81
C GLU A 369 6.80 -1.17 -2.27
N THR A 370 7.90 -1.90 -2.47
CA THR A 370 8.23 -2.52 -3.76
C THR A 370 8.37 -4.02 -3.54
N TYR A 371 7.40 -4.80 -4.02
CA TYR A 371 7.42 -6.27 -3.87
C TYR A 371 7.96 -7.00 -5.11
N ALA A 372 7.99 -6.33 -6.28
CA ALA A 372 8.23 -6.98 -7.56
C ALA A 372 9.72 -7.22 -7.88
N TRP A 373 10.64 -6.99 -6.93
CA TRP A 373 12.08 -7.17 -7.11
C TRP A 373 12.50 -8.47 -7.83
N PRO A 374 11.94 -9.66 -7.49
CA PRO A 374 12.38 -10.92 -8.12
C PRO A 374 11.96 -11.07 -9.59
N VAL A 375 11.02 -10.24 -10.05
CA VAL A 375 10.44 -10.30 -11.40
C VAL A 375 10.73 -9.04 -12.22
N LEU A 376 11.57 -8.13 -11.70
CA LEU A 376 12.01 -6.96 -12.46
C LEU A 376 12.84 -7.39 -13.68
N PRO A 377 12.72 -6.66 -14.81
CA PRO A 377 13.61 -6.86 -15.95
C PRO A 377 15.10 -6.76 -15.55
N PRO A 378 16.01 -7.48 -16.23
CA PRO A 378 17.43 -7.52 -15.88
C PRO A 378 18.11 -6.15 -15.76
N GLU A 379 17.62 -5.15 -16.49
CA GLU A 379 18.16 -3.78 -16.45
C GLU A 379 17.89 -3.03 -15.14
N LEU A 380 16.95 -3.51 -14.33
CA LEU A 380 16.59 -2.94 -13.03
C LEU A 380 17.06 -3.81 -11.87
N ALA A 381 17.78 -4.89 -12.15
CA ALA A 381 18.31 -5.77 -11.13
C ALA A 381 19.25 -5.01 -10.18
N VAL A 382 19.13 -5.32 -8.90
CA VAL A 382 20.00 -4.84 -7.84
C VAL A 382 20.93 -5.97 -7.38
N ASN A 383 22.08 -5.61 -6.81
CA ASN A 383 23.05 -6.60 -6.33
C ASN A 383 22.45 -7.46 -5.21
N THR A 384 21.78 -6.82 -4.26
CA THR A 384 21.01 -7.46 -3.21
C THR A 384 19.68 -6.74 -3.03
N LEU A 385 18.68 -7.46 -2.53
CA LEU A 385 17.38 -6.87 -2.20
C LEU A 385 17.51 -5.73 -1.18
N ALA A 386 18.41 -5.88 -0.20
CA ALA A 386 18.68 -4.86 0.80
C ALA A 386 19.23 -3.56 0.19
N ASP A 387 20.11 -3.64 -0.82
CA ASP A 387 20.62 -2.43 -1.51
C ASP A 387 19.51 -1.69 -2.25
N GLY A 388 18.58 -2.44 -2.87
CA GLY A 388 17.40 -1.89 -3.51
C GLY A 388 16.54 -1.10 -2.53
N ILE A 389 16.12 -1.77 -1.45
CA ILE A 389 15.25 -1.18 -0.41
C ILE A 389 15.93 0.01 0.28
N ALA A 390 17.22 -0.09 0.63
CA ALA A 390 17.96 1.00 1.25
C ALA A 390 18.00 2.25 0.35
N ARG A 391 18.20 2.05 -0.96
CA ARG A 391 18.16 3.14 -1.94
C ARG A 391 16.77 3.76 -2.08
N GLU A 392 15.70 2.97 -1.98
CA GLU A 392 14.34 3.50 -1.95
C GLU A 392 14.09 4.35 -0.71
N LEU A 393 14.47 3.88 0.47
CA LEU A 393 14.33 4.65 1.72
C LEU A 393 15.08 5.98 1.64
N GLN A 394 16.32 5.97 1.16
CA GLN A 394 17.12 7.19 0.97
C GLN A 394 16.50 8.14 -0.06
N TYR A 395 15.99 7.61 -1.17
CA TYR A 395 15.30 8.40 -2.18
C TYR A 395 14.06 9.06 -1.59
N PHE A 396 13.17 8.30 -0.93
CA PHE A 396 11.97 8.87 -0.33
C PHE A 396 12.29 9.87 0.79
N GLN A 397 13.37 9.65 1.55
CA GLN A 397 13.83 10.61 2.55
C GLN A 397 14.17 11.96 1.92
N SER A 398 14.80 11.97 0.74
CA SER A 398 15.08 13.20 0.02
C SER A 398 13.81 13.91 -0.46
N VAL A 399 12.81 13.17 -0.95
CA VAL A 399 11.51 13.71 -1.36
C VAL A 399 10.79 14.33 -0.16
N LEU A 400 10.75 13.61 0.97
CA LEU A 400 10.11 14.06 2.20
C LEU A 400 10.78 15.31 2.78
N GLN A 401 12.12 15.40 2.73
CA GLN A 401 12.85 16.58 3.17
C GLN A 401 12.53 17.82 2.33
N VAL A 402 12.46 17.67 1.01
CA VAL A 402 12.08 18.76 0.09
C VAL A 402 10.64 19.20 0.36
N ALA A 403 9.70 18.25 0.50
CA ALA A 403 8.31 18.57 0.80
C ALA A 403 8.17 19.36 2.11
N ARG A 404 8.92 18.99 3.16
CA ARG A 404 8.91 19.71 4.44
C ARG A 404 9.59 21.08 4.40
N SER A 405 10.59 21.28 3.55
CA SER A 405 11.21 22.60 3.39
C SER A 405 10.36 23.57 2.58
N ASP A 406 9.52 23.05 1.68
CA ASP A 406 8.59 23.84 0.87
C ASP A 406 7.35 24.29 1.67
N THR A 407 7.04 23.65 2.81
CA THR A 407 5.95 24.03 3.70
C THR A 407 6.37 25.23 4.57
N PRO A 408 5.64 26.37 4.53
CA PRO A 408 5.92 27.51 5.41
C PRO A 408 5.88 27.08 6.88
N ALA A 409 6.85 27.52 7.68
CA ALA A 409 6.75 27.40 9.13
C ALA A 409 5.53 28.21 9.59
N HIS A 410 4.49 27.53 10.07
CA HIS A 410 3.28 28.13 10.62
C HIS A 410 3.50 28.69 12.03
#